data_AF-A0A945RE67-F1
#
_entry.id   AF-A0A945RE67-F1
#
_cell.length_a   1.000
_cell.length_b   1.000
_cell.length_c   1.000
_cell.angle_alpha   90.00
_cell.angle_beta   90.00
_cell.angle_gamma   90.00
#
_symmetry.space_group_name_H-M   'P 1'
#
loop_
_entity.id
_entity.type
_entity.pdbx_description
1 polymer ?
#
loop_
_entity_poly.entity_id
_entity_poly.type
_entity_poly.pdbx_seq_one_letter_code
_entity_poly.pdbx_strand_id
1 'polypeptide(L)' 'KLGKLWKEREKTELREVLLIPKEKYPFKNEINIYDDKVSIISHEDQTGIIIRNKTMADTQRIIFDFAFGKHSIS' A
#
# COMPACT_ATOMS: atom_id res chain seq x y z
N LYS A 1 -17.35 1.42 -0.04
CA LYS A 1 -17.82 2.76 -0.46
C LYS A 1 -16.66 3.72 -0.67
N LEU A 2 -15.72 3.87 0.28
CA LEU A 2 -14.55 4.76 0.15
C LEU A 2 -13.57 4.39 -1.00
N GLY A 3 -13.26 3.10 -1.20
CA GLY A 3 -12.32 2.71 -2.26
C GLY A 3 -12.73 3.14 -3.67
N LYS A 4 -14.04 3.12 -3.99
CA LYS A 4 -14.55 3.60 -5.29
C LYS A 4 -14.35 5.12 -5.46
N LEU A 5 -14.63 5.89 -4.42
CA LEU A 5 -14.40 7.34 -4.41
C LEU A 5 -12.91 7.69 -4.64
N TRP A 6 -11.99 6.94 -4.03
CA TRP A 6 -10.56 7.15 -4.24
C TRP A 6 -10.13 6.82 -5.67
N LYS A 7 -10.71 5.78 -6.27
CA LYS A 7 -10.46 5.44 -7.66
C LYS A 7 -10.98 6.50 -8.63
N GLU A 8 -12.11 7.14 -8.32
CA GLU A 8 -12.65 8.25 -9.14
C GLU A 8 -11.75 9.49 -9.13
N ARG A 9 -11.04 9.73 -8.01
CA ARG A 9 -10.14 10.89 -7.83
C ARG A 9 -8.70 10.64 -8.28
N GLU A 10 -8.41 9.46 -8.82
CA GLU A 10 -7.08 9.03 -9.25
C GLU A 10 -6.38 10.06 -10.14
N LYS A 11 -7.11 10.60 -11.13
CA LYS A 11 -6.59 11.63 -12.06
C LYS A 11 -6.29 12.97 -11.39
N THR A 12 -7.13 13.40 -10.46
CA THR A 12 -6.98 14.69 -9.78
C THR A 12 -5.92 14.66 -8.69
N GLU A 13 -5.68 13.49 -8.11
CA GLU A 13 -4.75 13.29 -7.00
C GLU A 13 -3.39 12.73 -7.46
N LEU A 14 -3.18 12.58 -8.78
CA LEU A 14 -1.93 12.11 -9.41
C LEU A 14 -1.37 10.81 -8.77
N ARG A 15 -2.28 9.90 -8.41
CA ARG A 15 -1.93 8.59 -7.80
C ARG A 15 -2.51 7.48 -8.65
N GLU A 16 -2.04 6.25 -8.44
CA GLU A 16 -2.74 5.05 -8.91
C GLU A 16 -3.45 4.37 -7.74
N VAL A 17 -4.65 3.82 -7.99
CA VAL A 17 -5.45 3.11 -6.99
C VAL A 17 -5.80 1.72 -7.52
N LEU A 18 -5.36 0.68 -6.82
CA LEU A 18 -5.79 -0.69 -7.05
C LEU A 18 -6.89 -1.06 -6.05
N LEU A 19 -7.98 -1.65 -6.53
CA LEU A 19 -9.04 -2.21 -5.68
C LEU A 19 -8.86 -3.71 -5.58
N ILE A 20 -8.83 -4.24 -4.36
CA ILE A 20 -8.67 -5.67 -4.07
C ILE A 20 -9.88 -6.23 -3.31
N PRO A 21 -10.22 -7.52 -3.47
CA PRO A 21 -11.32 -8.14 -2.74
C PRO A 21 -11.02 -8.21 -1.24
N LYS A 22 -11.83 -7.52 -0.43
CA LYS A 22 -11.64 -7.44 1.03
C LYS A 22 -11.75 -8.81 1.70
N GLU A 23 -12.63 -9.65 1.18
CA GLU A 23 -12.92 -10.99 1.70
C GLU A 23 -11.74 -11.93 1.55
N LYS A 24 -10.90 -11.71 0.52
CA LYS A 24 -9.69 -12.51 0.27
C LYS A 24 -8.45 -11.91 0.95
N TYR A 25 -8.39 -10.59 1.06
CA TYR A 25 -7.23 -9.86 1.60
C TYR A 25 -7.68 -8.84 2.64
N PRO A 26 -7.93 -9.27 3.89
CA PRO A 26 -8.44 -8.40 4.94
C PRO A 26 -7.30 -7.58 5.58
N PHE A 27 -6.66 -6.71 4.79
CA PHE A 27 -5.65 -5.79 5.33
C PHE A 27 -6.27 -4.93 6.44
N LYS A 28 -5.69 -5.02 7.63
CA LYS A 28 -6.06 -4.21 8.80
C LYS A 28 -5.07 -3.08 9.06
N ASN A 29 -3.81 -3.29 8.67
CA ASN A 29 -2.75 -2.31 8.83
C ASN A 29 -2.63 -1.46 7.58
N GLU A 30 -2.33 -0.18 7.79
CA GLU A 30 -1.86 0.71 6.74
C GLU A 30 -0.34 0.57 6.61
N ILE A 31 0.13 0.35 5.39
CA ILE A 31 1.55 0.22 5.08
C ILE A 31 1.91 1.29 4.06
N ASN A 32 2.86 2.16 4.42
CA ASN A 32 3.38 3.18 3.51
C ASN A 32 4.88 2.96 3.30
N ILE A 33 5.32 3.10 2.06
CA ILE A 33 6.72 2.99 1.67
C ILE A 33 7.10 4.30 0.99
N TYR A 34 8.05 5.04 1.55
CA TYR A 34 8.44 6.35 1.05
C TYR A 34 9.90 6.64 1.39
N ASP A 35 10.65 7.23 0.46
CA ASP A 35 12.07 7.55 0.65
C ASP A 35 12.88 6.33 1.16
N ASP A 36 13.63 6.44 2.26
CA ASP A 36 14.34 5.32 2.91
C ASP A 36 13.53 4.70 4.07
N LYS A 37 12.19 4.82 4.06
CA LYS A 37 11.32 4.47 5.19
C LYS A 37 10.18 3.53 4.81
N VAL A 38 9.79 2.71 5.78
CA VAL A 38 8.55 1.93 5.78
C VAL A 38 7.80 2.26 7.07
N SER A 39 6.52 2.59 6.96
CA SER A 39 5.63 2.70 8.12
C SER A 39 4.56 1.63 8.09
N ILE A 40 4.29 1.00 9.24
CA ILE A 40 3.18 0.08 9.44
C ILE A 40 2.35 0.62 10.61
N ILE A 41 1.07 0.92 10.37
CA ILE A 41 0.18 1.55 11.33
C ILE A 41 -1.05 0.65 11.50
N SER A 42 -1.37 0.31 12.76
CA SER A 42 -2.67 -0.25 13.14
C SER A 42 -3.53 0.87 13.71
N HIS A 43 -4.56 1.26 12.97
CA HIS A 43 -5.54 2.25 13.45
C HIS A 43 -6.45 1.67 14.55
N GLU A 44 -6.69 0.36 14.53
CA GLU A 44 -7.49 -0.37 15.53
C GLU A 44 -6.77 -0.35 16.89
N ASP A 45 -5.47 -0.63 16.90
CA ASP A 45 -4.67 -0.71 18.12
C ASP A 45 -3.99 0.63 18.50
N GLN A 46 -4.19 1.67 17.69
CA GLN A 46 -3.57 3.00 17.85
C GLN A 46 -2.04 2.94 18.00
N THR A 47 -1.40 1.98 17.33
CA THR A 47 0.05 1.77 17.38
C THR A 47 0.64 1.74 15.98
N GLY A 48 1.92 2.08 15.87
CA GLY A 48 2.61 2.07 14.61
C GLY A 48 4.11 2.10 14.78
N ILE A 49 4.80 1.66 13.72
CA ILE A 49 6.26 1.68 13.64
C ILE A 49 6.67 2.39 12.35
N ILE A 50 7.76 3.15 12.43
CA ILE A 50 8.46 3.69 11.27
C ILE A 50 9.88 3.16 11.33
N ILE A 51 10.29 2.45 10.28
CA ILE A 51 11.64 1.92 10.13
C ILE A 51 12.33 2.76 9.07
N ARG A 52 13.42 3.43 9.44
CA ARG A 52 14.29 4.15 8.51
C ARG A 52 15.48 3.27 8.13
N ASN A 53 15.35 2.58 7.01
CA ASN A 53 16.40 1.73 6.45
C ASN A 53 16.16 1.55 4.94
N LYS A 54 17.10 2.02 4.12
CA LYS A 54 16.99 1.97 2.66
C LYS A 54 16.78 0.56 2.13
N THR A 55 17.56 -0.42 2.59
CA THR A 55 17.47 -1.81 2.12
C THR A 55 16.10 -2.42 2.43
N MET A 56 15.55 -2.14 3.61
CA MET A 56 14.21 -2.61 3.98
C MET A 56 13.12 -1.92 3.16
N ALA A 57 13.23 -0.61 2.93
CA ALA A 57 12.30 0.12 2.06
C ALA A 57 12.32 -0.41 0.63
N ASP A 58 13.51 -0.64 0.06
CA ASP A 58 13.67 -1.20 -1.28
C ASP A 58 13.10 -2.63 -1.37
N THR A 59 13.35 -3.47 -0.36
CA THR A 59 12.77 -4.82 -0.29
C THR A 59 11.24 -4.77 -0.24
N GLN A 60 10.67 -3.86 0.55
CA GLN A 60 9.23 -3.72 0.66
C GLN A 60 8.59 -3.22 -0.65
N ARG A 61 9.28 -2.38 -1.43
CA ARG A 61 8.85 -2.00 -2.80
C ARG A 61 8.79 -3.22 -3.71
N ILE A 62 9.81 -4.08 -3.68
CA ILE A 62 9.84 -5.31 -4.48
C ILE A 62 8.66 -6.22 -4.10
N ILE A 63 8.34 -6.37 -2.81
CA ILE A 63 7.19 -7.15 -2.37
C ILE A 63 5.87 -6.55 -2.88
N PHE A 64 5.73 -5.22 -2.82
CA PHE A 64 4.57 -4.52 -3.37
C PHE A 64 4.44 -4.75 -4.88
N ASP A 65 5.53 -4.59 -5.63
CA ASP A 65 5.57 -4.80 -7.08
C ASP A 65 5.33 -6.27 -7.45
N PHE A 66 5.81 -7.23 -6.65
CA PHE A 66 5.52 -8.64 -6.86
C PHE A 66 4.02 -8.95 -6.66
N ALA A 67 3.40 -8.34 -5.66
CA ALA A 67 1.99 -8.57 -5.35
C ALA A 67 1.03 -7.82 -6.29
N PHE A 68 1.44 -6.64 -6.79
CA PHE A 68 0.54 -5.68 -7.46
C PHE A 68 1.09 -5.06 -8.74
N GLY A 69 2.34 -5.34 -9.10
CA GLY A 69 2.98 -4.85 -10.32
C GLY A 69 2.19 -5.28 -11.55
N LYS A 70 2.08 -4.38 -12.54
CA LYS A 70 1.16 -4.47 -13.69
C LYS A 70 1.38 -5.65 -14.66
N HIS A 71 2.12 -6.70 -14.32
CA HIS A 71 2.45 -7.81 -15.21
C HIS A 71 2.23 -9.19 -14.57
N SER A 72 1.02 -9.72 -14.73
CA SER A 72 0.64 -11.15 -14.81
C SER A 72 -0.90 -11.14 -14.94
N ILE A 73 -1.53 -11.21 -16.11
CA ILE A 73 -1.32 -12.05 -17.29
C ILE A 73 -1.97 -11.33 -18.48
N SER A 74 -1.27 -11.32 -19.62
CA SER A 74 -1.80 -11.11 -20.98
C SER A 74 -2.76 -12.22 -21.38
#